data_AF-A0A3B9HBS8-F1
#
_entry.id   AF-A0A3B9HBS8-F1
#
_cell.length_a   1.000
_cell.length_b   1.000
_cell.length_c   1.000
_cell.angle_alpha   90.00
_cell.angle_beta   90.00
_cell.angle_gamma   90.00
#
_symmetry.space_group_name_H-M   'P 1'
#
loop_
_entity.id
_entity.type
_entity.pdbx_description
1 polymer ?
#
loop_
_entity_poly.entity_id
_entity_poly.type
_entity_poly.pdbx_seq_one_letter_code
_entity_poly.pdbx_strand_id
1 'polypeptide(L)'
;NTFDLSEIKGKANLAAFRKSTVGDMVKLKYKSLFKDESTATRILSVSADKLKEIVGDISFDIKEINERVLAEMNQEFFDKIYGPNRVKSEEEMRLKIIEGIEKQFE
;
A
#
# COMPACT_ATOMS: atom_id res chain seq x y z
N ASN A 1 9.31 -4.00 -6.33
CA ASN A 1 8.43 -4.75 -5.40
C ASN A 1 7.82 -3.76 -4.42
N THR A 2 6.50 -3.75 -4.29
CA THR A 2 5.76 -2.86 -3.37
C THR A 2 5.08 -3.71 -2.31
N PHE A 3 5.09 -3.27 -1.06
CA PHE A 3 4.42 -3.92 0.07
C PHE A 3 3.74 -2.87 0.94
N ASP A 4 2.70 -3.29 1.64
CA ASP A 4 2.05 -2.44 2.62
C ASP A 4 2.83 -2.50 3.94
N LEU A 5 2.94 -1.36 4.62
CA LEU A 5 3.52 -1.33 5.97
C LEU A 5 2.74 -2.24 6.94
N SER A 6 1.47 -2.53 6.67
CA SER A 6 0.67 -3.47 7.47
C SER A 6 1.23 -4.91 7.44
N GLU A 7 1.99 -5.28 6.41
CA GLU A 7 2.61 -6.60 6.24
C GLU A 7 3.92 -6.71 7.05
N ILE A 8 4.48 -5.59 7.52
CA ILE A 8 5.69 -5.57 8.35
C ILE A 8 5.34 -5.91 9.80
N LYS A 9 6.14 -6.80 10.39
CA LYS A 9 6.08 -7.21 11.79
C LYS A 9 7.12 -6.44 12.60
N GLY A 10 6.73 -6.07 13.82
CA GLY A 10 7.58 -5.34 14.76
C GLY A 10 7.35 -3.84 14.73
N LYS A 11 6.96 -3.28 15.88
CA LYS A 11 6.70 -1.83 16.03
C LYS A 11 7.94 -0.98 15.71
N ALA A 12 9.13 -1.47 16.04
CA ALA A 12 10.40 -0.81 15.75
C ALA A 12 10.67 -0.72 14.23
N ASN A 13 10.41 -1.80 13.48
CA ASN A 13 10.58 -1.84 12.03
C ASN A 13 9.61 -0.87 11.34
N LEU A 14 8.34 -0.87 11.77
CA LEU A 14 7.34 0.10 11.30
C LEU A 14 7.77 1.54 11.58
N ALA A 15 8.30 1.82 12.77
CA ALA A 15 8.79 3.14 13.12
C ALA A 15 10.00 3.55 12.27
N ALA A 16 10.89 2.62 11.92
CA ALA A 16 12.00 2.88 11.00
C ALA A 16 11.49 3.29 9.61
N PHE A 17 10.57 2.52 9.02
CA PHE A 17 9.97 2.87 7.73
C PHE A 17 9.19 4.19 7.77
N ARG A 18 8.43 4.45 8.84
CA ARG A 18 7.68 5.71 9.00
C ARG A 18 8.56 6.94 9.20
N LYS A 19 9.77 6.78 9.74
CA LYS A 19 10.74 7.86 9.88
C LYS A 19 11.58 8.07 8.64
N SER A 20 11.56 7.12 7.72
CA SER A 20 12.34 7.15 6.50
C SER A 20 11.58 7.89 5.41
N THR A 21 12.33 8.54 4.53
CA THR A 21 11.82 9.33 3.42
C THR A 21 12.19 8.69 2.09
N VAL A 22 11.61 9.21 0.99
CA VAL A 22 11.99 8.76 -0.35
C VAL A 22 13.46 9.09 -0.60
N GLY A 23 14.24 8.09 -0.97
CA GLY A 23 15.70 8.15 -1.15
C GLY A 23 16.49 7.60 0.04
N ASP A 24 15.84 7.28 1.15
CA ASP A 24 16.52 6.70 2.31
C ASP A 24 16.76 5.19 2.14
N MET A 25 17.88 4.75 2.72
CA MET A 25 18.25 3.34 2.80
C MET A 25 18.03 2.80 4.22
N VAL A 26 17.03 1.94 4.38
CA VAL A 26 16.68 1.34 5.68
C VAL A 26 17.28 -0.04 5.79
N LYS A 27 18.19 -0.24 6.74
CA LYS A 27 18.75 -1.58 7.06
C LYS A 27 17.98 -2.23 8.20
N LEU A 28 17.36 -3.37 7.93
CA LEU A 28 16.61 -4.14 8.92
C LEU A 28 16.98 -5.61 8.87
N LYS A 29 16.85 -6.30 10.00
CA LYS A 29 16.99 -7.76 10.04
C LYS A 29 15.85 -8.38 9.27
N TYR A 30 16.18 -9.24 8.32
CA TYR A 30 15.19 -9.94 7.50
C TYR A 30 14.37 -10.94 8.34
N LYS A 31 15.03 -11.59 9.31
CA LYS A 31 14.41 -12.59 10.20
C LYS A 31 13.20 -11.98 10.94
N SER A 32 12.02 -12.52 10.65
CA SER A 32 10.73 -12.05 11.22
C SER A 32 10.35 -10.62 10.87
N LEU A 33 10.82 -10.09 9.73
CA LEU A 33 10.45 -8.76 9.24
C LEU A 33 9.01 -8.69 8.72
N PHE A 34 8.57 -9.71 7.98
CA PHE A 34 7.22 -9.79 7.43
C PHE A 34 6.33 -10.67 8.31
N LYS A 35 5.03 -10.39 8.33
CA LYS A 35 4.03 -11.24 8.99
C LYS A 35 3.85 -12.57 8.26
N ASP A 36 3.80 -12.50 6.93
CA ASP A 36 3.58 -13.64 6.04
C ASP A 36 4.84 -13.95 5.24
N GLU A 37 5.17 -15.25 5.14
CA GLU A 37 6.31 -15.71 4.33
C GLU A 37 6.08 -15.45 2.84
N SER A 38 4.82 -15.47 2.38
CA SER A 38 4.43 -15.18 0.99
C SER A 38 4.73 -13.75 0.57
N THR A 39 4.50 -12.77 1.45
CA THR A 39 4.89 -11.39 1.18
C THR A 39 6.40 -11.31 1.03
N ALA A 40 7.14 -11.96 1.93
CA ALA A 40 8.59 -11.91 1.91
C ALA A 40 9.20 -12.58 0.67
N THR A 41 8.64 -13.72 0.22
CA THR A 41 9.10 -14.40 -1.01
C THR A 41 8.83 -13.55 -2.22
N ARG A 42 7.67 -12.87 -2.28
CA ARG A 42 7.31 -11.94 -3.34
C ARG A 42 8.28 -10.75 -3.39
N ILE A 43 8.56 -10.13 -2.24
CA ILE A 43 9.41 -8.93 -2.17
C ILE A 43 10.87 -9.24 -2.50
N LEU A 44 11.38 -10.39 -2.05
CA LEU A 44 12.75 -10.81 -2.34
C LEU A 44 12.90 -11.60 -3.63
N SER A 45 11.80 -12.05 -4.22
CA SER A 45 11.78 -12.94 -5.38
C SER A 45 12.60 -14.22 -5.16
N VAL A 46 12.55 -14.77 -3.93
CA VAL A 46 13.21 -16.03 -3.55
C VAL A 46 12.22 -17.00 -2.91
N SER A 47 12.53 -18.29 -2.90
CA SER A 47 11.68 -19.33 -2.33
C SER A 47 11.62 -19.27 -0.80
N ALA A 48 10.51 -19.75 -0.22
CA ALA A 48 10.29 -19.74 1.23
C ALA A 48 11.37 -20.49 2.02
N ASP A 49 11.92 -21.56 1.45
CA ASP A 49 13.02 -22.31 2.06
C ASP A 49 14.28 -21.46 2.16
N LYS A 50 14.64 -20.75 1.09
CA LYS A 50 15.78 -19.82 1.09
C LYS A 50 15.57 -18.66 2.03
N LEU A 51 14.33 -18.20 2.22
CA LEU A 51 14.05 -17.13 3.20
C LEU A 51 14.43 -17.52 4.62
N LYS A 52 14.21 -18.79 5.01
CA LYS A 52 14.55 -19.27 6.36
C LYS A 52 16.06 -19.36 6.57
N GLU A 53 16.80 -19.57 5.47
CA GLU A 53 18.26 -19.61 5.46
C GLU A 53 18.92 -18.23 5.37
N ILE A 54 18.19 -17.19 4.95
CA ILE A 54 18.71 -15.81 4.94
C ILE A 54 18.83 -15.31 6.38
N VAL A 55 20.05 -15.36 6.88
CA VAL A 55 20.43 -14.79 8.17
C VAL A 55 21.28 -13.55 7.91
N GLY A 56 20.66 -12.37 7.98
CA GLY A 56 21.36 -11.12 7.75
C GLY A 56 20.44 -9.90 7.77
N ASP A 57 21.08 -8.75 7.53
CA ASP A 57 20.39 -7.48 7.35
C ASP A 57 20.07 -7.28 5.87
N ILE A 58 18.84 -6.89 5.59
CA ILE A 58 18.38 -6.46 4.26
C ILE A 58 18.37 -4.93 4.22
N SER A 59 18.83 -4.37 3.11
CA SER A 59 18.77 -2.94 2.86
C SER A 59 17.60 -2.64 1.93
N PHE A 60 16.69 -1.80 2.38
CA PHE A 60 15.57 -1.29 1.57
C PHE A 60 15.93 0.10 1.06
N ASP A 61 16.01 0.25 -0.25
CA ASP A 61 16.10 1.55 -0.92
C ASP A 61 14.68 2.05 -1.20
N ILE A 62 14.24 3.08 -0.48
CA ILE A 62 12.88 3.61 -0.58
C ILE A 62 12.79 4.52 -1.79
N LYS A 63 12.31 3.99 -2.91
CA LYS A 63 12.12 4.79 -4.14
C LYS A 63 10.84 5.59 -4.18
N GLU A 64 9.80 5.11 -3.51
CA GLU A 64 8.48 5.73 -3.54
C GLU A 64 7.71 5.36 -2.27
N ILE A 65 7.05 6.35 -1.68
CA ILE A 65 6.13 6.16 -0.55
C ILE A 65 4.75 6.61 -1.03
N ASN A 66 3.80 5.69 -1.02
CA ASN A 66 2.41 5.97 -1.34
C ASN A 66 1.61 6.09 -0.04
N GLU A 67 1.01 7.25 0.19
CA GLU A 67 0.08 7.47 1.28
C GLU A 67 -1.35 7.49 0.75
N ARG A 68 -2.22 6.65 1.31
CA ARG A 68 -3.65 6.69 1.03
C ARG A 68 -4.33 7.56 2.07
N VAL A 69 -4.57 8.81 1.71
CA VAL A 69 -5.40 9.71 2.50
C VAL A 69 -6.84 9.53 2.03
N LEU A 70 -7.78 9.40 2.99
CA LEU A 70 -9.20 9.50 2.67
C LEU A 70 -9.44 10.91 2.12
N ALA A 71 -9.79 11.00 0.84
CA ALA A 71 -10.26 12.25 0.29
C ALA A 71 -11.54 12.65 1.02
N GLU A 72 -11.66 13.91 1.41
CA GLU A 72 -12.96 14.43 1.85
C GLU A 72 -13.93 14.30 0.67
N MET A 73 -15.03 13.57 0.88
CA MET A 73 -16.10 13.42 -0.09
C MET A 73 -16.89 14.72 -0.18
N ASN A 74 -16.27 15.72 -0.81
CA ASN A 74 -16.81 17.05 -1.02
C ASN A 74 -17.15 17.26 -2.52
N GLN A 75 -17.84 18.36 -2.82
CA GLN A 75 -18.26 18.67 -4.19
C GLN A 75 -17.08 18.74 -5.17
N GLU A 76 -15.94 19.27 -4.74
CA GLU A 76 -14.75 19.39 -5.58
C GLU A 76 -14.19 18.01 -5.98
N PHE A 77 -14.23 17.04 -5.05
CA PHE A 77 -13.90 15.65 -5.31
C PHE A 77 -14.89 15.01 -6.31
N PHE A 78 -16.19 15.26 -6.15
CA PHE A 78 -17.22 14.74 -7.06
C PHE A 78 -17.08 15.32 -8.47
N ASP A 79 -16.90 16.64 -8.57
CA ASP A 79 -16.74 17.36 -9.82
C ASP A 79 -15.47 16.92 -10.58
N LYS A 80 -14.41 16.50 -9.87
CA LYS A 80 -13.18 15.99 -10.48
C LYS A 80 -13.33 14.59 -11.07
N ILE A 81 -14.13 13.72 -10.45
CA ILE A 81 -14.35 12.34 -10.90
C ILE A 81 -15.40 12.29 -12.02
N TYR A 82 -16.52 12.99 -11.83
CA TYR A 82 -17.71 12.87 -12.70
C TYR A 82 -17.96 14.10 -13.58
N GLY A 83 -17.24 15.20 -13.37
CA GLY A 83 -17.46 16.47 -14.02
C GLY A 83 -18.38 17.40 -13.21
N PRO A 84 -18.34 18.73 -13.49
CA PRO A 84 -19.06 19.73 -12.72
C PRO A 84 -20.57 19.46 -12.70
N ASN A 85 -21.19 19.52 -11.51
CA ASN A 85 -22.63 19.33 -11.29
C ASN A 85 -23.19 17.94 -11.65
N ARG A 86 -22.35 16.92 -11.85
CA ARG A 86 -22.82 15.55 -12.14
C ARG A 86 -23.21 14.75 -10.91
N VAL A 87 -22.54 14.98 -9.79
CA VAL A 87 -22.77 14.28 -8.52
C VAL A 87 -22.70 15.31 -7.41
N LYS A 88 -23.81 15.47 -6.68
CA LYS A 88 -23.96 16.49 -5.65
C LYS A 88 -24.02 15.91 -4.24
N SER A 89 -23.96 14.60 -4.09
CA SER A 89 -23.94 13.97 -2.77
C SER A 89 -23.20 12.65 -2.82
N GLU A 90 -22.76 12.20 -1.65
CA GLU A 90 -22.23 10.86 -1.43
C GLU A 90 -23.22 9.78 -1.93
N GLU A 91 -24.52 10.00 -1.75
CA GLU A 91 -25.56 9.06 -2.16
C GLU A 91 -25.63 8.91 -3.69
N GLU A 92 -25.57 10.03 -4.42
CA GLU A 92 -25.49 10.04 -5.88
C GLU A 92 -24.18 9.43 -6.40
N MET A 93 -23.07 9.68 -5.70
CA MET A 93 -21.77 9.09 -6.02
C MET A 93 -21.84 7.57 -5.91
N ARG A 94 -22.41 7.06 -4.81
CA ARG A 94 -22.52 5.63 -4.53
C ARG A 94 -23.40 4.92 -5.57
N LEU A 95 -24.51 5.54 -5.97
CA LEU A 95 -25.36 5.05 -7.07
C LEU A 95 -24.57 4.96 -8.38
N LYS A 96 -23.78 5.98 -8.73
CA LYS A 96 -22.96 5.98 -9.95
C LYS A 96 -21.85 4.92 -9.92
N ILE A 97 -21.27 4.66 -8.76
CA ILE A 97 -20.27 3.59 -8.58
C ILE A 97 -20.93 2.22 -8.80
N ILE A 98 -22.10 1.98 -8.22
CA ILE A 98 -22.84 0.71 -8.39
C ILE A 98 -23.20 0.50 -9.86
N GLU A 99 -23.80 1.49 -10.53
CA GLU A 99 -24.11 1.43 -11.96
C GLU A 99 -22.87 1.17 -12.83
N GLY A 100 -21.72 1.75 -12.46
CA GLY A 100 -20.46 1.56 -13.17
C GLY A 100 -19.87 0.17 -12.99
N ILE A 101 -19.96 -0.40 -11.78
CA ILE A 101 -19.54 -1.77 -11.49
C ILE A 101 -20.44 -2.74 -12.24
N GLU A 102 -21.77 -2.59 -12.19
CA GLU A 102 -22.70 -3.47 -12.91
C GLU A 102 -22.39 -3.54 -14.41
N LYS A 103 -22.05 -2.39 -15.03
CA LYS A 103 -21.65 -2.34 -16.45
C LYS A 103 -20.27 -2.92 -16.77
N GLN A 104 -19.37 -3.01 -15.79
CA GLN A 104 -18.05 -3.62 -15.98
C GLN A 104 -18.07 -5.14 -15.83
N PHE A 105 -19.12 -5.68 -15.19
CA PHE A 105 -19.31 -7.12 -14.97
C PHE A 105 -20.29 -7.75 -15.98
N GLU A 106 -20.80 -6.97 -16.93
CA GLU A 106 -21.59 -7.41 -18.10
C GLU A 106 -20.67 -7.58 -19.33
#